data_AF-A0A7V3X0S2-F1
#
_entry.id   AF-A0A7V3X0S2-F1
#
_cell.length_a   1.000
_cell.length_b   1.000
_cell.length_c   1.000
_cell.angle_alpha   90.00
_cell.angle_beta   90.00
_cell.angle_gamma   90.00
#
_symmetry.space_group_name_H-M   'P 1'
#
loop_
_entity.id
_entity.type
_entity.pdbx_description
1 polymer ?
#
loop_
_entity_poly.entity_id
_entity_poly.type
_entity_poly.pdbx_seq_one_letter_code
_entity_poly.pdbx_strand_id
1 'polypeptide(L)'
;MLQLKTPWWIVAGVGILVVGSLGVATTWSYIKTGWRKVGQSIRDATPIAFDLERLNGELKDLEPEIRRNMQVVAQLEVETENLEQDIARMEQEQAQAFAEMKKLREALGQGKSEYQFAGQVYKRSEVEADLARRMDNYQIRQADLEAKKQLLAERQRHLENAKKKVDAYRQQYDQLKLKAESLAGQLKALEATQAVGTVAIDQSRLGRAKELAKEIETRIRVAQRMLEHEQNPQGEIPVEVDDRPVTERFDAMFGDQADKPADVNQGT
;
A
#
# COMPACT_ATOMS: atom_id res chain seq x y z
N MET A 1 -50.62 19.63 -22.14
CA MET A 1 -49.83 18.76 -23.05
C MET A 1 -48.40 18.69 -22.51
N LEU A 2 -47.70 17.59 -22.76
CA LEU A 2 -46.70 16.97 -21.89
C LEU A 2 -45.41 17.77 -21.59
N GLN A 3 -44.92 17.49 -20.37
CA GLN A 3 -43.57 17.63 -19.81
C GLN A 3 -42.42 17.33 -20.77
N LEU A 4 -41.27 17.98 -20.57
CA LEU A 4 -39.99 17.28 -20.33
C LEU A 4 -38.98 18.26 -19.68
N LYS A 5 -38.68 18.04 -18.39
CA LYS A 5 -37.53 18.62 -17.68
C LYS A 5 -36.29 17.77 -17.98
N THR A 6 -35.23 18.35 -18.50
CA THR A 6 -33.91 17.72 -18.65
C THR A 6 -32.96 18.19 -17.54
N PRO A 7 -32.45 17.32 -16.67
CA PRO A 7 -31.42 17.67 -15.71
C PRO A 7 -30.01 17.62 -16.33
N TRP A 8 -29.18 18.53 -15.85
CA TRP A 8 -27.82 18.86 -16.25
C TRP A 8 -26.82 17.86 -15.66
N TRP A 9 -26.62 16.71 -16.31
CA TRP A 9 -25.62 15.71 -15.93
C TRP A 9 -25.02 15.17 -17.24
N ILE A 10 -23.78 15.57 -17.56
CA ILE A 10 -22.74 14.83 -18.32
C ILE A 10 -21.56 15.81 -18.46
N VAL A 11 -20.61 15.74 -17.51
CA VAL A 11 -19.18 15.72 -17.83
C VAL A 11 -18.58 14.67 -16.92
N ALA A 12 -17.97 13.69 -17.56
CA ALA A 12 -17.37 12.52 -16.99
C ALA A 12 -16.12 12.89 -16.16
N GLY A 13 -16.14 12.54 -14.87
CA GLY A 13 -14.96 12.39 -14.03
C GLY A 13 -14.87 10.94 -13.60
N VAL A 14 -14.28 10.08 -14.44
CA VAL A 14 -14.07 8.67 -14.15
C VAL A 14 -12.95 8.55 -13.12
N GLY A 15 -13.36 8.36 -11.86
CA GLY A 15 -12.80 7.39 -10.93
C GLY A 15 -11.33 7.50 -10.56
N ILE A 16 -11.01 8.38 -9.60
CA ILE A 16 -9.94 8.07 -8.65
C ILE A 16 -10.46 6.93 -7.75
N LEU A 17 -10.09 5.69 -8.10
CA LEU A 17 -10.26 4.54 -7.22
C LEU A 17 -9.14 4.59 -6.17
N VAL A 18 -9.37 5.40 -5.12
CA VAL A 18 -8.69 5.20 -3.85
C VAL A 18 -9.15 3.84 -3.32
N VAL A 19 -8.34 2.80 -3.51
CA VAL A 19 -8.48 1.54 -2.76
C VAL A 19 -8.06 1.84 -1.33
N GLY A 20 -8.96 2.46 -0.59
CA GLY A 20 -8.99 2.57 0.85
C GLY A 20 -10.38 2.14 1.28
N SER A 21 -10.47 1.21 2.22
CA SER A 21 -11.70 0.62 2.78
C SER A 21 -12.41 -0.43 1.91
N LEU A 22 -11.84 -1.63 1.85
CA LEU A 22 -12.68 -2.84 1.92
C LEU A 22 -13.14 -2.98 3.37
N GLY A 23 -14.25 -2.33 3.69
CA GLY A 23 -14.97 -2.46 4.94
C GLY A 23 -16.11 -3.47 4.83
N VAL A 24 -16.06 -4.48 5.69
CA VAL A 24 -17.17 -5.01 6.50
C VAL A 24 -18.24 -5.91 5.82
N ALA A 25 -18.52 -7.02 6.54
CA ALA A 25 -19.72 -7.86 6.53
C ALA A 25 -19.82 -9.00 5.49
N THR A 26 -19.23 -10.13 5.83
CA THR A 26 -20.06 -11.33 6.04
C THR A 26 -19.66 -11.98 7.35
N THR A 27 -20.34 -11.52 8.40
CA THR A 27 -20.41 -12.14 9.71
C THR A 27 -20.87 -13.59 9.53
N TRP A 28 -19.98 -14.57 9.73
CA TRP A 28 -20.36 -15.98 9.70
C TRP A 28 -21.18 -16.30 10.95
N SER A 29 -22.49 -16.10 10.82
CA SER A 29 -23.53 -16.54 11.75
C SER A 29 -23.72 -18.06 11.63
N TYR A 30 -22.94 -18.84 12.38
CA TYR A 30 -23.29 -20.21 12.79
C TYR A 30 -22.79 -20.51 14.22
N ILE A 31 -22.96 -19.56 15.13
CA ILE A 31 -22.93 -19.86 16.57
C ILE A 31 -24.29 -19.43 17.14
N LYS A 32 -25.33 -20.17 16.77
CA LYS A 32 -26.58 -20.13 17.54
C LYS A 32 -27.12 -21.54 17.69
N THR A 33 -27.11 -21.97 18.96
CA THR A 33 -27.76 -23.17 19.50
C THR A 33 -26.89 -24.42 19.52
N GLY A 34 -26.04 -24.49 20.53
CA GLY A 34 -25.46 -25.74 20.98
C GLY A 34 -24.20 -25.49 21.77
N TRP A 35 -24.34 -25.37 23.10
CA TRP A 35 -23.48 -25.96 24.14
C TRP A 35 -23.71 -25.19 25.44
N ARG A 36 -24.72 -25.62 26.20
CA ARG A 36 -24.70 -25.50 27.65
C ARG A 36 -23.75 -26.59 28.16
N LYS A 37 -22.87 -26.21 29.10
CA LYS A 37 -21.72 -26.97 29.64
C LYS A 37 -20.49 -26.96 28.75
N VAL A 38 -19.60 -26.00 29.01
CA VAL A 38 -18.16 -26.27 28.97
C VAL A 38 -17.60 -25.83 30.32
N GLY A 39 -17.12 -26.82 31.08
CA GLY A 39 -16.40 -26.60 32.32
C GLY A 39 -15.13 -25.81 32.07
N GLN A 40 -14.75 -25.06 33.09
CA GLN A 40 -13.47 -24.38 33.19
C GLN A 40 -12.30 -25.33 32.89
N SER A 41 -11.29 -24.78 32.22
CA SER A 41 -9.90 -25.27 32.18
C SER A 41 -9.59 -26.47 31.28
N ILE A 42 -9.47 -26.25 29.96
CA ILE A 42 -8.36 -26.79 29.13
C ILE A 42 -8.08 -25.79 27.98
N ARG A 43 -7.05 -24.96 28.13
CA ARG A 43 -6.37 -24.24 27.04
C ARG A 43 -4.90 -24.24 27.40
N ASP A 44 -4.18 -25.34 27.16
CA ASP A 44 -2.71 -25.35 27.33
C ASP A 44 -1.96 -26.47 26.58
N ALA A 45 -2.58 -27.13 25.60
CA ALA A 45 -1.86 -28.04 24.71
C ALA A 45 -2.62 -28.24 23.39
N THR A 46 -2.68 -27.22 22.54
CA THR A 46 -2.84 -27.51 21.11
C THR A 46 -1.53 -28.12 20.63
N PRO A 47 -1.53 -29.33 20.05
CA PRO A 47 -0.31 -29.90 19.47
C PRO A 47 0.25 -28.94 18.44
N ILE A 48 1.55 -28.65 18.47
CA ILE A 48 2.24 -27.78 17.49
C ILE A 48 1.95 -28.24 16.04
N ALA A 49 1.70 -29.54 15.83
CA ALA A 49 1.24 -30.11 14.57
C ALA A 49 -0.06 -29.48 14.04
N PHE A 50 -1.03 -29.20 14.92
CA PHE A 50 -2.32 -28.60 14.54
C PHE A 50 -2.14 -27.15 14.08
N ASP A 51 -1.31 -26.36 14.77
CA ASP A 51 -1.02 -24.99 14.38
C ASP A 51 -0.26 -24.93 13.04
N LEU A 52 0.61 -25.90 12.77
CA LEU A 52 1.32 -26.04 11.50
C LEU A 52 0.39 -26.48 10.35
N GLU A 53 -0.55 -27.39 10.61
CA GLU A 53 -1.57 -27.78 9.63
C GLU A 53 -2.50 -26.62 9.30
N ARG A 54 -2.92 -25.86 10.31
CA ARG A 54 -3.68 -24.63 10.13
C ARG A 54 -2.91 -23.60 9.29
N LEU A 55 -1.64 -23.35 9.61
CA LEU A 55 -0.79 -22.43 8.85
C LEU A 55 -0.67 -22.86 7.37
N ASN A 56 -0.50 -24.17 7.11
CA ASN A 56 -0.48 -24.70 5.75
C ASN A 56 -1.82 -24.53 5.03
N GLY A 57 -2.94 -24.67 5.75
CA GLY A 57 -4.27 -24.36 5.23
C GLY A 57 -4.41 -22.90 4.84
N GLU A 58 -4.05 -21.98 5.74
CA GLU A 58 -4.08 -20.54 5.47
C GLU A 58 -3.19 -20.17 4.27
N LEU A 59 -1.97 -20.72 4.18
CA LEU A 59 -1.09 -20.51 3.01
C LEU A 59 -1.70 -21.05 1.71
N LYS A 60 -2.35 -22.21 1.73
CA LYS A 60 -3.00 -22.76 0.54
C LYS A 60 -4.14 -21.87 0.04
N ASP A 61 -4.85 -21.23 0.96
CA ASP A 61 -5.92 -20.29 0.64
C ASP A 61 -5.40 -18.95 0.08
N LEU A 62 -4.14 -18.58 0.35
CA LEU A 62 -3.51 -17.38 -0.23
C LEU A 62 -3.06 -17.56 -1.70
N GLU A 63 -2.76 -18.77 -2.15
CA GLU A 63 -2.38 -19.03 -3.55
C GLU A 63 -3.38 -18.50 -4.60
N PRO A 64 -4.71 -18.76 -4.48
CA PRO A 64 -5.68 -18.20 -5.40
C PRO A 64 -5.77 -16.66 -5.31
N GLU A 65 -5.49 -16.06 -4.15
CA GLU A 65 -5.46 -14.60 -4.02
C GLU A 65 -4.30 -13.99 -4.80
N ILE A 66 -3.11 -14.59 -4.73
CA ILE A 66 -1.95 -14.18 -5.54
C ILE A 66 -2.30 -14.26 -7.04
N ARG A 67 -2.98 -15.33 -7.47
CA ARG A 67 -3.42 -15.47 -8.87
C ARG A 67 -4.43 -14.40 -9.27
N ARG A 68 -5.39 -14.05 -8.41
CA ARG A 68 -6.34 -12.95 -8.66
C ARG A 68 -5.62 -11.61 -8.79
N ASN A 69 -4.64 -11.34 -7.92
CA ASN A 69 -3.85 -10.12 -7.98
C ASN A 69 -3.04 -10.05 -9.29
N MET A 70 -2.48 -11.16 -9.76
CA MET A 70 -1.82 -11.24 -11.07
C MET A 70 -2.78 -10.99 -12.23
N GLN A 71 -4.02 -11.46 -12.15
CA GLN A 71 -5.03 -11.17 -13.17
C GLN A 71 -5.36 -9.67 -13.25
N VAL A 72 -5.43 -8.98 -12.10
CA VAL A 72 -5.61 -7.52 -12.07
C VAL A 72 -4.43 -6.82 -12.73
N VAL A 73 -3.19 -7.24 -12.46
CA VAL A 73 -2.00 -6.68 -13.13
C VAL A 73 -2.07 -6.90 -14.64
N ALA A 74 -2.40 -8.12 -15.09
CA ALA A 74 -2.51 -8.41 -16.52
C ALA A 74 -3.59 -7.56 -17.21
N GLN A 75 -4.72 -7.32 -16.54
CA GLN A 75 -5.74 -6.41 -17.05
C GLN A 75 -5.21 -4.98 -17.18
N LEU A 76 -4.49 -4.48 -16.19
CA LEU A 76 -3.85 -3.15 -16.25
C LEU A 76 -2.80 -3.05 -17.37
N GLU A 77 -2.09 -4.14 -17.68
CA GLU A 77 -1.15 -4.19 -18.81
C GLU A 77 -1.88 -4.00 -20.15
N VAL A 78 -2.93 -4.80 -20.40
CA VAL A 78 -3.73 -4.71 -21.63
C VAL A 78 -4.40 -3.34 -21.75
N GLU A 79 -4.93 -2.80 -20.65
CA GLU A 79 -5.53 -1.48 -20.63
C GLU A 79 -4.52 -0.35 -20.89
N THR A 80 -3.27 -0.52 -20.47
CA THR A 80 -2.16 0.41 -20.79
C THR A 80 -1.79 0.29 -22.26
N GLU A 81 -1.64 -0.92 -22.78
CA GLU A 81 -1.29 -1.18 -24.19
C GLU A 81 -2.35 -0.63 -25.15
N ASN A 82 -3.63 -0.84 -24.85
CA ASN A 82 -4.72 -0.27 -25.65
C ASN A 82 -4.65 1.26 -25.71
N LEU A 83 -4.32 1.92 -24.58
CA LEU A 83 -4.16 3.37 -24.54
C LEU A 83 -2.93 3.84 -25.35
N GLU A 84 -1.83 3.08 -25.33
CA GLU A 84 -0.65 3.34 -26.16
C GLU A 84 -0.99 3.26 -27.65
N GLN A 85 -1.72 2.22 -28.06
CA GLN A 85 -2.18 2.05 -29.44
C GLN A 85 -3.11 3.18 -29.88
N ASP A 86 -4.04 3.59 -29.01
CA ASP A 86 -4.94 4.72 -29.27
C ASP A 86 -4.17 6.03 -29.44
N ILE A 87 -3.17 6.30 -28.58
CA ILE A 87 -2.30 7.48 -28.69
C ILE A 87 -1.53 7.44 -30.01
N ALA A 88 -0.92 6.32 -30.37
CA ALA A 88 -0.16 6.17 -31.62
C ALA A 88 -1.05 6.44 -32.86
N ARG A 89 -2.30 5.95 -32.85
CA ARG A 89 -3.28 6.23 -33.91
C ARG A 89 -3.60 7.73 -33.98
N MET A 90 -3.86 8.37 -32.84
CA MET A 90 -4.14 9.81 -32.79
C MET A 90 -2.95 10.66 -33.25
N GLU A 91 -1.72 10.27 -32.91
CA GLU A 91 -0.51 10.94 -33.40
C GLU A 91 -0.40 10.85 -34.92
N GLN A 92 -0.70 9.69 -35.50
CA GLN A 92 -0.71 9.51 -36.95
C GLN A 92 -1.79 10.38 -37.62
N GLU A 93 -3.01 10.41 -37.06
CA GLU A 93 -4.09 11.27 -37.55
C GLU A 93 -3.71 12.76 -37.48
N GLN A 94 -3.08 13.20 -36.38
CA GLN A 94 -2.60 14.58 -36.25
C GLN A 94 -1.50 14.89 -37.26
N ALA A 95 -0.55 13.98 -37.48
CA ALA A 95 0.50 14.18 -38.49
C ALA A 95 -0.09 14.35 -39.91
N GLN A 96 -1.12 13.57 -40.25
CA GLN A 96 -1.85 13.71 -41.51
C GLN A 96 -2.59 15.05 -41.59
N ALA A 97 -3.35 15.41 -40.56
CA ALA A 97 -4.07 16.68 -40.49
C ALA A 97 -3.12 17.88 -40.63
N PHE A 98 -1.96 17.84 -39.98
CA PHE A 98 -0.93 18.86 -40.11
C PHE A 98 -0.40 18.97 -41.55
N ALA A 99 -0.11 17.83 -42.19
CA ALA A 99 0.37 17.82 -43.57
C ALA A 99 -0.67 18.39 -44.55
N GLU A 100 -1.96 18.09 -44.35
CA GLU A 100 -3.05 18.68 -45.14
C GLU A 100 -3.16 20.19 -44.95
N MET A 101 -3.15 20.66 -43.70
CA MET A 101 -3.18 22.10 -43.39
C MET A 101 -1.97 22.83 -43.98
N LYS A 102 -0.79 22.22 -43.92
CA LYS A 102 0.44 22.77 -44.51
C LYS A 102 0.29 22.95 -46.03
N LYS A 103 -0.26 21.97 -46.74
CA LYS A 103 -0.54 22.08 -48.19
C LYS A 103 -1.51 23.23 -48.50
N LEU A 104 -2.58 23.38 -47.73
CA LEU A 104 -3.53 24.50 -47.89
C LEU A 104 -2.84 25.85 -47.65
N ARG A 105 -2.02 25.93 -46.60
CA ARG A 105 -1.28 27.14 -46.24
C ARG A 105 -0.26 27.55 -47.32
N GLU A 106 0.46 26.58 -47.87
CA GLU A 106 1.41 26.77 -48.96
C GLU A 106 0.71 27.23 -50.24
N ALA A 107 -0.44 26.64 -50.58
CA ALA A 107 -1.25 27.07 -51.72
C ALA A 107 -1.69 28.54 -51.55
N LEU A 108 -2.25 28.92 -50.40
CA LEU A 108 -2.66 30.29 -50.10
C LEU A 108 -1.49 31.31 -50.16
N GLY A 109 -0.26 30.85 -49.93
CA GLY A 109 0.97 31.65 -50.08
C GLY A 109 1.26 32.07 -51.51
N GLN A 110 0.71 31.38 -52.52
CA GLN A 110 0.91 31.70 -53.94
C GLN A 110 0.08 32.90 -54.42
N GLY A 111 -0.85 33.41 -53.61
CA GLY A 111 -1.58 34.65 -53.92
C GLY A 111 -2.64 34.53 -55.02
N LYS A 112 -3.05 33.32 -55.41
CA LYS A 112 -4.08 33.10 -56.44
C LYS A 112 -5.48 33.47 -55.92
N SER A 113 -6.37 33.85 -56.84
CA SER A 113 -7.79 34.10 -56.55
C SER A 113 -8.59 32.81 -56.36
N GLU A 114 -8.19 31.76 -57.06
CA GLU A 114 -8.84 30.45 -57.09
C GLU A 114 -7.82 29.31 -56.95
N TYR A 115 -8.27 28.22 -56.33
CA TYR A 115 -7.47 27.03 -56.02
C TYR A 115 -8.22 25.77 -56.42
N GLN A 116 -7.51 24.78 -56.96
CA GLN A 116 -8.11 23.50 -57.31
C GLN A 116 -7.64 22.39 -56.36
N PHE A 117 -8.58 21.72 -55.71
CA PHE A 117 -8.32 20.57 -54.84
C PHE A 117 -9.28 19.44 -55.20
N ALA A 118 -8.78 18.21 -55.32
CA ALA A 118 -9.58 17.02 -55.65
C ALA A 118 -10.52 17.20 -56.87
N GLY A 119 -10.10 18.00 -57.87
CA GLY A 119 -10.89 18.29 -59.08
C GLY A 119 -11.93 19.41 -58.94
N GLN A 120 -12.14 19.96 -57.74
CA GLN A 120 -13.05 21.09 -57.48
C GLN A 120 -12.29 22.41 -57.34
N VAL A 121 -12.91 23.51 -57.78
CA VAL A 121 -12.34 24.87 -57.68
C VAL A 121 -12.96 25.59 -56.50
N TYR A 122 -12.12 26.22 -55.69
CA TYR A 122 -12.48 26.97 -54.50
C TYR A 122 -11.90 28.38 -54.55
N LYS A 123 -12.63 29.35 -54.02
CA LYS A 123 -12.15 30.71 -53.84
C LYS A 123 -11.17 30.78 -52.67
N ARG A 124 -10.28 31.77 -52.70
CA ARG A 124 -9.34 32.05 -51.60
C ARG A 124 -10.02 32.08 -50.21
N SER A 125 -11.14 32.80 -50.09
CA SER A 125 -11.87 32.93 -48.82
C SER A 125 -12.42 31.61 -48.30
N GLU A 126 -12.80 30.69 -49.20
CA GLU A 126 -13.30 29.36 -48.82
C GLU A 126 -12.18 28.48 -48.27
N VAL A 127 -10.99 28.56 -48.90
CA VAL A 127 -9.79 27.84 -48.46
C VAL A 127 -9.27 28.39 -47.12
N GLU A 128 -9.28 29.72 -46.94
CA GLU A 128 -8.91 30.36 -45.66
C GLU A 128 -9.87 29.95 -44.53
N ALA A 129 -11.18 29.95 -44.79
CA ALA A 129 -12.18 29.51 -43.82
C ALA A 129 -12.05 28.01 -43.48
N ASP A 130 -11.73 27.17 -44.46
CA ASP A 130 -11.48 25.74 -44.21
C ASP A 130 -10.22 25.49 -43.40
N LEU A 131 -9.13 26.18 -43.72
CA LEU A 131 -7.88 26.12 -42.96
C LEU A 131 -8.10 26.53 -41.49
N ALA A 132 -8.87 27.60 -41.25
CA ALA A 132 -9.20 28.04 -39.90
C ALA A 132 -9.95 26.95 -39.11
N ARG A 133 -11.01 26.36 -39.68
CA ARG A 133 -11.75 25.26 -39.03
C ARG A 133 -10.85 24.04 -38.75
N ARG A 134 -9.97 23.69 -39.68
CA ARG A 134 -9.01 22.59 -39.50
C ARG A 134 -8.02 22.89 -38.38
N MET A 135 -7.51 24.12 -38.29
CA MET A 135 -6.61 24.55 -37.22
C MET A 135 -7.29 24.49 -35.85
N ASP A 136 -8.54 24.91 -35.74
CA ASP A 136 -9.29 24.84 -34.49
C ASP A 136 -9.47 23.38 -34.04
N ASN A 137 -9.91 22.52 -34.97
CA ASN A 137 -10.05 21.09 -34.71
C ASN A 137 -8.71 20.43 -34.35
N TYR A 138 -7.62 20.81 -35.02
CA TYR A 138 -6.28 20.29 -34.74
C TYR A 138 -5.82 20.65 -33.34
N GLN A 139 -6.06 21.89 -32.89
CA GLN A 139 -5.70 22.33 -31.54
C GLN A 139 -6.49 21.56 -30.46
N ILE A 140 -7.80 21.37 -30.68
CA ILE A 140 -8.65 20.59 -29.76
C ILE A 140 -8.13 19.14 -29.66
N ARG A 141 -7.86 18.50 -30.80
CA ARG A 141 -7.30 17.13 -30.84
C ARG A 141 -5.91 17.04 -30.22
N GLN A 142 -5.09 18.08 -30.38
CA GLN A 142 -3.77 18.13 -29.76
C GLN A 142 -3.88 18.17 -28.23
N ALA A 143 -4.81 18.97 -27.70
CA ALA A 143 -5.05 19.02 -26.27
C ALA A 143 -5.54 17.66 -25.71
N ASP A 144 -6.44 16.98 -26.43
CA ASP A 144 -6.90 15.63 -26.06
C ASP A 144 -5.76 14.59 -26.11
N LEU A 145 -4.92 14.65 -27.15
CA LEU A 145 -3.74 13.79 -27.28
C LEU A 145 -2.77 13.97 -26.11
N GLU A 146 -2.47 15.22 -25.73
CA GLU A 146 -1.60 15.51 -24.59
C GLU A 146 -2.21 15.03 -23.27
N ALA A 147 -3.52 15.20 -23.07
CA ALA A 147 -4.22 14.67 -21.90
C ALA A 147 -4.13 13.13 -21.82
N LYS A 148 -4.28 12.44 -22.96
CA LYS A 148 -4.12 10.97 -23.02
C LYS A 148 -2.70 10.53 -22.74
N LYS A 149 -1.68 11.26 -23.21
CA LYS A 149 -0.27 10.98 -22.88
C LYS A 149 0.01 11.11 -21.38
N GLN A 150 -0.57 12.13 -20.74
CA GLN A 150 -0.47 12.28 -19.28
C GLN A 150 -1.14 11.11 -18.56
N LEU A 151 -2.35 10.73 -18.97
CA LEU A 151 -3.06 9.57 -18.43
C LEU A 151 -2.25 8.27 -18.61
N LEU A 152 -1.60 8.09 -19.77
CA LEU A 152 -0.73 6.95 -20.02
C LEU A 152 0.42 6.91 -19.02
N ALA A 153 1.11 8.04 -18.81
CA ALA A 153 2.21 8.10 -17.85
C ALA A 153 1.75 7.75 -16.42
N GLU A 154 0.56 8.19 -16.03
CA GLU A 154 -0.05 7.81 -14.75
C GLU A 154 -0.35 6.30 -14.69
N ARG A 155 -0.98 5.74 -15.74
CA ARG A 155 -1.29 4.30 -15.81
C ARG A 155 -0.04 3.44 -15.75
N GLN A 156 1.03 3.81 -16.47
CA GLN A 156 2.31 3.11 -16.42
C GLN A 156 2.90 3.11 -14.99
N ARG A 157 2.86 4.25 -14.29
CA ARG A 157 3.28 4.34 -12.88
C ARG A 157 2.41 3.46 -11.97
N HIS A 158 1.09 3.48 -12.17
CA HIS A 158 0.16 2.64 -11.42
C HIS A 158 0.42 1.15 -11.65
N LEU A 159 0.63 0.74 -12.90
CA LEU A 159 0.98 -0.62 -13.29
C LEU A 159 2.29 -1.07 -12.65
N GLU A 160 3.34 -0.25 -12.69
CA GLU A 160 4.62 -0.57 -12.07
C GLU A 160 4.47 -0.76 -10.55
N ASN A 161 3.72 0.12 -9.89
CA ASN A 161 3.42 -0.01 -8.47
C ASN A 161 2.60 -1.26 -8.15
N ALA A 162 1.63 -1.62 -9.00
CA ALA A 162 0.85 -2.84 -8.85
C ALA A 162 1.74 -4.09 -8.97
N LYS A 163 2.61 -4.15 -9.99
CA LYS A 163 3.61 -5.22 -10.15
C LYS A 163 4.47 -5.39 -8.90
N LYS A 164 5.07 -4.30 -8.42
CA LYS A 164 5.90 -4.31 -7.20
C LYS A 164 5.15 -4.84 -5.98
N LYS A 165 3.88 -4.46 -5.81
CA LYS A 165 3.05 -4.94 -4.69
C LYS A 165 2.78 -6.44 -4.79
N VAL A 166 2.45 -6.93 -5.99
CA VAL A 166 2.20 -8.37 -6.19
C VAL A 166 3.48 -9.19 -5.99
N ASP A 167 4.61 -8.71 -6.49
CA ASP A 167 5.91 -9.36 -6.28
C ASP A 167 6.31 -9.40 -4.81
N ALA A 168 6.15 -8.29 -4.09
CA ALA A 168 6.42 -8.23 -2.66
C ALA A 168 5.52 -9.20 -1.86
N TYR A 169 4.24 -9.27 -2.22
CA TYR A 169 3.29 -10.18 -1.60
C TYR A 169 3.65 -11.66 -1.86
N ARG A 170 4.05 -11.98 -3.10
CA ARG A 170 4.55 -13.31 -3.47
C ARG A 170 5.81 -13.69 -2.70
N GLN A 171 6.77 -12.77 -2.56
CA GLN A 171 7.98 -13.01 -1.77
C GLN A 171 7.67 -13.30 -0.30
N GLN A 172 6.73 -12.55 0.30
CA GLN A 172 6.29 -12.82 1.68
C GLN A 172 5.62 -14.19 1.80
N TYR A 173 4.78 -14.55 0.83
CA TYR A 173 4.17 -15.87 0.76
C TYR A 173 5.23 -16.99 0.68
N ASP A 174 6.19 -16.88 -0.24
CA ASP A 174 7.26 -17.88 -0.41
C ASP A 174 8.11 -18.01 0.87
N GLN A 175 8.41 -16.90 1.54
CA GLN A 175 9.10 -16.91 2.83
C GLN A 175 8.31 -17.62 3.94
N LEU A 176 7.00 -17.37 4.03
CA LEU A 176 6.15 -18.03 5.01
C LEU A 176 6.03 -19.53 4.74
N LYS A 177 5.94 -19.92 3.46
CA LYS A 177 5.94 -21.31 3.04
C LYS A 177 7.22 -22.04 3.43
N LEU A 178 8.39 -21.47 3.12
CA LEU A 178 9.69 -22.04 3.52
C LEU A 178 9.83 -22.16 5.05
N LYS A 179 9.33 -21.17 5.80
CA LYS A 179 9.30 -21.23 7.27
C LYS A 179 8.40 -22.34 7.78
N ALA A 180 7.21 -22.51 7.22
CA ALA A 180 6.29 -23.59 7.56
C ALA A 180 6.94 -24.97 7.29
N GLU A 181 7.60 -25.14 6.14
CA GLU A 181 8.32 -26.36 5.80
C GLU A 181 9.49 -26.65 6.77
N SER A 182 10.25 -25.63 7.16
CA SER A 182 11.33 -25.75 8.15
C SER A 182 10.80 -26.18 9.53
N LEU A 183 9.71 -25.56 9.99
CA LEU A 183 9.07 -25.91 11.26
C LEU A 183 8.51 -27.34 11.24
N ALA A 184 7.95 -27.77 10.12
CA ALA A 184 7.47 -29.14 9.93
C ALA A 184 8.63 -30.15 10.04
N GLY A 185 9.76 -29.84 9.42
CA GLY A 185 10.98 -30.64 9.52
C GLY A 185 11.53 -30.74 10.94
N GLN A 186 11.55 -29.62 11.66
CA GLN A 186 11.98 -29.57 13.08
C GLN A 186 11.07 -30.41 13.99
N LEU A 187 9.75 -30.31 13.80
CA LEU A 187 8.78 -31.11 14.54
C LEU A 187 9.00 -32.61 14.31
N LYS A 188 9.14 -33.02 13.05
CA LYS A 188 9.38 -34.43 12.69
C LYS A 188 10.69 -34.97 13.27
N ALA A 189 11.76 -34.17 13.28
CA ALA A 189 13.04 -34.55 13.89
C ALA A 189 12.92 -34.71 15.42
N LEU A 190 12.16 -33.83 16.07
CA LEU A 190 11.87 -33.92 17.50
C LEU A 190 11.06 -35.18 17.84
N GLU A 191 10.03 -35.49 17.06
CA GLU A 191 9.22 -36.71 17.19
C GLU A 191 10.08 -37.98 17.01
N ALA A 192 10.96 -38.01 16.00
CA ALA A 192 11.89 -39.12 15.79
C ALA A 192 12.87 -39.30 16.97
N THR A 193 13.37 -38.20 17.53
CA THR A 193 14.25 -38.24 18.71
C THR A 193 13.52 -38.79 19.94
N GLN A 194 12.27 -38.37 20.17
CA GLN A 194 11.42 -38.92 21.24
C GLN A 194 11.15 -40.41 21.03
N ALA A 195 10.93 -40.85 19.79
CA ALA A 195 10.70 -42.26 19.45
C ALA A 195 11.94 -43.15 19.61
N VAL A 196 13.15 -42.59 19.46
CA VAL A 196 14.41 -43.31 19.75
C VAL A 196 14.73 -43.29 21.25
N GLY A 197 14.27 -42.28 21.98
CA GLY A 197 14.44 -42.10 23.43
C GLY A 197 13.59 -43.01 24.31
N THR A 198 12.68 -43.82 23.76
CA THR A 198 11.86 -44.79 24.50
C THR A 198 12.57 -46.14 24.70
N VAL A 199 13.86 -46.11 25.03
CA VAL A 199 14.48 -47.22 25.77
C VAL A 199 14.06 -47.04 27.24
N ALA A 200 13.36 -48.03 27.80
CA ALA A 200 12.92 -48.05 29.19
C ALA A 200 14.13 -48.03 30.14
N ILE A 201 14.67 -46.84 30.42
CA ILE A 201 15.49 -46.56 31.59
C ILE A 201 14.55 -45.85 32.56
N ASP A 202 14.42 -46.36 33.78
CA ASP A 202 13.56 -45.77 34.82
C ASP A 202 14.07 -44.36 35.21
N GLN A 203 13.67 -43.36 34.42
CA GLN A 203 13.97 -41.95 34.62
C GLN A 203 12.98 -41.26 35.56
N SER A 204 12.01 -41.98 36.14
CA SER A 204 11.01 -41.39 37.04
C SER A 204 11.64 -40.77 38.29
N ARG A 205 12.80 -41.27 38.73
CA ARG A 205 13.53 -40.77 39.90
C ARG A 205 14.48 -39.62 39.55
N LEU A 206 15.14 -39.68 38.40
CA LEU A 206 16.07 -38.62 37.95
C LEU A 206 15.32 -37.40 37.39
N GLY A 207 14.19 -37.62 36.70
CA GLY A 207 13.31 -36.55 36.22
C GLY A 207 12.70 -35.78 37.39
N ARG A 208 12.12 -36.46 38.39
CA ARG A 208 11.63 -35.81 39.63
C ARG A 208 12.72 -35.01 40.35
N ALA A 209 13.95 -35.53 40.41
CA ALA A 209 15.08 -34.82 41.01
C ALA A 209 15.51 -33.57 40.21
N LYS A 210 15.49 -33.63 38.86
CA LYS A 210 15.77 -32.48 37.99
C LYS A 210 14.66 -31.43 38.00
N GLU A 211 13.40 -31.84 38.05
CA GLU A 211 12.24 -30.95 38.19
C GLU A 211 12.32 -30.18 39.51
N LEU A 212 12.58 -30.89 40.62
CA LEU A 212 12.74 -30.28 41.95
C LEU A 212 13.92 -29.28 41.97
N ALA A 213 15.05 -29.62 41.35
CA ALA A 213 16.20 -28.74 41.25
C ALA A 213 15.91 -27.47 40.40
N LYS A 214 15.22 -27.62 39.27
CA LYS A 214 14.82 -26.49 38.41
C LYS A 214 13.78 -25.60 39.08
N GLU A 215 12.88 -26.18 39.86
CA GLU A 215 11.89 -25.44 40.65
C GLU A 215 12.56 -24.63 41.76
N ILE A 216 13.56 -25.21 42.46
CA ILE A 216 14.39 -24.50 43.44
C ILE A 216 15.18 -23.36 42.77
N GLU A 217 15.77 -23.60 41.61
CA GLU A 217 16.50 -22.57 40.84
C GLU A 217 15.57 -21.43 40.40
N THR A 218 14.37 -21.75 39.93
CA THR A 218 13.36 -20.76 39.52
C THR A 218 12.91 -19.92 40.72
N ARG A 219 12.68 -20.55 41.88
CA ARG A 219 12.34 -19.84 43.13
C ARG A 219 13.47 -18.93 43.61
N ILE A 220 14.73 -19.34 43.50
CA ILE A 220 15.90 -18.51 43.82
C ILE A 220 15.99 -17.31 42.87
N ARG A 221 15.80 -17.50 41.55
CA ARG A 221 15.83 -16.38 40.57
C ARG A 221 14.68 -15.40 40.77
N VAL A 222 13.49 -15.88 41.11
CA VAL A 222 12.35 -15.01 41.43
C VAL A 222 12.63 -14.24 42.72
N ALA A 223 13.15 -14.89 43.76
CA ALA A 223 13.54 -14.22 45.00
C ALA A 223 14.65 -13.18 44.79
N GLN A 224 15.64 -13.47 43.95
CA GLN A 224 16.68 -12.53 43.54
C GLN A 224 16.10 -11.34 42.77
N ARG A 225 15.23 -11.57 41.78
CA ARG A 225 14.57 -10.47 41.04
C ARG A 225 13.62 -9.64 41.91
N MET A 226 12.98 -10.24 42.91
CA MET A 226 12.16 -9.49 43.87
C MET A 226 13.02 -8.64 44.80
N LEU A 227 14.17 -9.14 45.26
CA LEU A 227 15.15 -8.34 46.02
C LEU A 227 15.73 -7.18 45.18
N GLU A 228 16.02 -7.43 43.91
CA GLU A 228 16.47 -6.40 42.95
C GLU A 228 15.37 -5.36 42.67
N HIS A 229 14.09 -5.76 42.70
CA HIS A 229 12.94 -4.86 42.56
C HIS A 229 12.58 -4.10 43.84
N GLU A 230 12.78 -4.69 45.03
CA GLU A 230 12.62 -3.98 46.32
C GLU A 230 13.75 -2.97 46.56
N GLN A 231 14.94 -3.22 46.01
CA GLN A 231 16.02 -2.22 45.98
C GLN A 231 15.83 -1.16 44.88
N ASN A 232 14.87 -1.33 43.97
CA ASN A 232 14.60 -0.38 42.88
C ASN A 232 13.09 -0.28 42.57
N PRO A 233 12.32 0.49 43.36
CA PRO A 233 10.91 0.77 43.10
C PRO A 233 10.75 1.54 41.78
N GLN A 234 9.86 1.02 40.93
CA GLN A 234 9.65 1.44 39.54
C GLN A 234 9.20 2.90 39.39
N GLY A 235 9.57 3.49 38.24
CA GLY A 235 8.54 4.03 37.35
C GLY A 235 8.68 5.50 36.99
N GLU A 236 9.07 5.78 35.75
CA GLU A 236 8.66 6.98 35.04
C GLU A 236 8.57 6.66 33.55
N ILE A 237 7.49 7.11 32.88
CA ILE A 237 7.42 8.10 31.76
C ILE A 237 5.93 8.56 31.77
N PRO A 238 5.51 9.86 31.66
CA PRO A 238 5.94 10.75 30.57
C PRO A 238 5.84 12.31 30.69
N VAL A 239 6.60 12.96 29.78
CA VAL A 239 6.55 14.32 29.18
C VAL A 239 6.81 15.58 30.02
N GLU A 240 7.72 16.41 29.50
CA GLU A 240 8.17 17.72 30.00
C GLU A 240 7.05 18.77 30.10
N VAL A 241 7.10 19.54 31.19
CA VAL A 241 6.54 20.89 31.30
C VAL A 241 7.65 21.80 31.81
N ASP A 242 8.16 22.64 30.93
CA ASP A 242 8.99 23.80 31.29
C ASP A 242 8.04 24.90 31.80
N ASP A 243 8.06 25.17 33.11
CA ASP A 243 7.17 26.12 33.79
C ASP A 243 7.73 27.54 33.92
N ARG A 244 8.85 27.84 33.26
CA ARG A 244 9.50 29.15 33.38
C ARG A 244 8.72 30.24 32.63
N PRO A 245 8.52 31.42 33.23
CA PRO A 245 7.88 32.56 32.57
C PRO A 245 8.67 33.03 31.34
N VAL A 246 7.95 33.54 30.33
CA VAL A 246 8.44 33.83 28.97
C VAL A 246 9.63 34.82 28.94
N THR A 247 9.76 35.69 29.93
CA THR A 247 10.87 36.65 30.04
C THR A 247 12.20 35.97 30.35
N GLU A 248 12.23 34.96 31.23
CA GLU A 248 13.45 34.19 31.52
C GLU A 248 13.91 33.36 30.32
N ARG A 249 12.96 32.88 29.51
CA ARG A 249 13.25 32.14 28.27
C ARG A 249 13.78 33.04 27.16
N PHE A 250 13.40 34.32 27.14
CA PHE A 250 13.89 35.32 26.20
C PHE A 250 15.30 35.80 26.59
N ASP A 251 15.53 36.07 27.88
CA ASP A 251 16.82 36.53 28.41
C ASP A 251 17.89 35.42 28.36
N ALA A 252 17.53 34.15 28.58
CA ALA A 252 18.47 33.04 28.42
C ALA A 252 18.91 32.80 26.95
N MET A 253 18.11 33.27 25.98
CA MET A 253 18.36 33.05 24.55
C MET A 253 18.97 34.30 23.87
N PHE A 254 18.74 35.50 24.43
CA PHE A 254 19.16 36.79 23.84
C PHE A 254 19.70 37.84 24.83
N GLY A 255 19.67 37.59 26.14
CA GLY A 255 20.11 38.49 27.20
C GLY A 255 21.52 38.18 27.67
N ASP A 256 22.45 38.99 27.19
CA ASP A 256 23.58 39.46 27.97
C ASP A 256 24.65 38.45 28.43
N GLN A 257 25.83 38.34 27.81
CA GLN A 257 26.54 39.31 26.95
C GLN A 257 26.58 40.79 27.41
N ALA A 258 25.99 41.16 28.56
CA ALA A 258 26.21 42.44 29.22
C ALA A 258 26.10 42.31 30.75
N ASP A 259 27.22 42.59 31.41
CA ASP A 259 27.31 43.25 32.72
C ASP A 259 26.84 42.54 34.01
N LYS A 260 27.81 41.85 34.64
CA LYS A 260 28.07 41.89 36.11
C LYS A 260 28.37 43.36 36.55
N PRO A 261 28.22 43.81 37.84
CA PRO A 261 28.42 43.04 39.08
C PRO A 261 27.55 43.39 40.33
N ALA A 262 27.65 42.47 41.31
CA ALA A 262 27.67 42.53 42.79
C ALA A 262 27.09 43.73 43.58
N ASP A 263 26.30 43.45 44.63
CA ASP A 263 26.73 43.47 46.06
C ASP A 263 25.54 43.03 46.96
N VAL A 264 25.63 41.91 47.69
CA VAL A 264 25.79 41.80 49.16
C VAL A 264 25.09 42.91 49.97
N ASN A 265 24.11 42.55 50.82
CA ASN A 265 24.34 42.36 52.26
C ASN A 265 23.05 42.05 53.04
N GLN A 266 23.24 41.33 54.14
CA GLN A 266 22.26 40.73 55.04
C GLN A 266 21.88 41.67 56.21
N GLY A 267 20.84 41.27 56.95
CA GLY A 267 20.51 41.77 58.29
C GLY A 267 19.05 42.25 58.33
N THR A 268 18.17 41.77 59.20
CA THR A 268 18.28 41.09 60.50
C THR A 268 16.95 40.42 60.80
#